data_AF-S3X4W9-F1
#
_entry.id   AF-S3X4W9-F1
#
_cell.length_a   1.000
_cell.length_b   1.000
_cell.length_c   1.000
_cell.angle_alpha   90.00
_cell.angle_beta   90.00
_cell.angle_gamma   90.00
#
_symmetry.space_group_name_H-M   'P 1'
#
loop_
_entity.id
_entity.type
_entity.pdbx_description
1 polymer ?
#
loop_
_entity_poly.entity_id
_entity_poly.type
_entity_poly.pdbx_seq_one_letter_code
_entity_poly.pdbx_strand_id
1 'polypeptide(L)'
;MSANDYPETPADHTDLIAFGARHSVVVNDLQESFSEWLGADAQMNWSVDLLTGKLTLGTRQLSMQLWGSHAYESDTWLWAWANESYTGAEFDQVTGAAKWLRDASPDHERAWELTTGKFSMGKEMAEGGVAGWPLQFACFAWLRPKAVYSGDYGSGRFFCSIHDEKVPDFAPDAVRFPRLLTNAISTVPMVPHLDLVTTYARWFGLELTNQAQTWTLRFPEMVYEITFDEYQRVTGLQGHSA
;
A
#
# COMPACT_ATOMS: atom_id res chain seq x y z
N MET A 1 -33.11 9.09 -8.12
CA MET A 1 -32.62 7.71 -7.98
C MET A 1 -32.49 7.41 -6.50
N SER A 2 -33.13 6.33 -6.03
CA SER A 2 -33.18 5.93 -4.62
C SER A 2 -31.88 5.26 -4.16
N ALA A 3 -31.59 5.40 -2.87
CA ALA A 3 -30.32 5.10 -2.23
C ALA A 3 -29.96 3.60 -2.03
N ASN A 4 -30.51 2.65 -2.79
CA ASN A 4 -30.47 1.22 -2.40
C ASN A 4 -30.08 0.19 -3.49
N ASP A 5 -29.56 0.57 -4.65
CA ASP A 5 -29.16 -0.41 -5.69
C ASP A 5 -27.64 -0.66 -5.72
N TYR A 6 -27.08 -1.06 -4.58
CA TYR A 6 -25.78 -1.75 -4.57
C TYR A 6 -26.03 -3.21 -4.19
N PRO A 7 -25.44 -4.19 -4.91
CA PRO A 7 -25.49 -5.58 -4.50
C PRO A 7 -24.98 -5.71 -3.06
N GLU A 8 -25.47 -6.70 -2.31
CA GLU A 8 -24.93 -7.00 -0.99
C GLU A 8 -23.41 -7.18 -1.11
N THR A 9 -22.66 -6.23 -0.55
CA THR A 9 -21.20 -6.30 -0.53
C THR A 9 -20.81 -7.43 0.40
N PRO A 10 -19.95 -8.37 -0.04
CA PRO A 10 -19.37 -9.35 0.89
C PRO A 10 -18.76 -8.62 2.09
N ALA A 11 -18.92 -9.17 3.29
CA ALA A 11 -18.31 -8.57 4.48
C ALA A 11 -16.88 -9.08 4.72
N ASP A 12 -16.44 -10.07 3.95
CA ASP A 12 -15.16 -10.75 4.15
C ASP A 12 -14.05 -10.06 3.34
N HIS A 13 -13.15 -9.39 4.06
CA HIS A 13 -11.97 -8.72 3.51
C HIS A 13 -10.69 -9.56 3.62
N THR A 14 -10.78 -10.83 4.03
CA THR A 14 -9.63 -11.66 4.43
C THR A 14 -8.55 -11.74 3.37
N ASP A 15 -8.91 -12.01 2.10
CA ASP A 15 -7.94 -12.16 1.02
C ASP A 15 -7.19 -10.84 0.75
N LEU A 16 -7.90 -9.71 0.74
CA LEU A 16 -7.31 -8.37 0.58
C LEU A 16 -6.42 -8.02 1.78
N ILE A 17 -6.88 -8.28 3.01
CA ILE A 17 -6.15 -8.02 4.25
C ILE A 17 -4.85 -8.82 4.28
N ALA A 18 -4.92 -10.13 4.01
CA ALA A 18 -3.73 -10.98 3.98
C ALA A 18 -2.73 -10.53 2.91
N PHE A 19 -3.23 -10.11 1.74
CA PHE A 19 -2.37 -9.63 0.65
C PHE A 19 -1.74 -8.25 0.95
N GLY A 20 -2.46 -7.33 1.58
CA GLY A 20 -1.89 -6.06 2.04
C GLY A 20 -0.88 -6.26 3.17
N ALA A 21 -1.24 -7.09 4.16
CA ALA A 21 -0.43 -7.39 5.34
C ALA A 21 0.95 -7.95 4.99
N ARG A 22 1.04 -8.92 4.07
CA ARG A 22 2.33 -9.51 3.63
C ARG A 22 3.29 -8.49 3.00
N HIS A 23 2.78 -7.38 2.44
CA HIS A 23 3.59 -6.32 1.83
C HIS A 23 3.87 -5.16 2.79
N SER A 24 3.40 -5.22 4.03
CA SER A 24 3.50 -4.11 4.99
C SER A 24 4.93 -3.63 5.24
N VAL A 25 5.91 -4.53 5.37
CA VAL A 25 7.32 -4.15 5.58
C VAL A 25 7.86 -3.38 4.37
N VAL A 26 7.54 -3.83 3.15
CA VAL A 26 7.94 -3.17 1.90
C VAL A 26 7.32 -1.79 1.79
N VAL A 27 6.00 -1.70 1.96
CA VAL A 27 5.26 -0.45 1.78
C VAL A 27 5.75 0.58 2.79
N ASN A 28 5.90 0.20 4.06
CA ASN A 28 6.37 1.13 5.08
C ASN A 28 7.81 1.60 4.84
N ASP A 29 8.73 0.72 4.40
CA ASP A 29 10.10 1.13 4.07
C ASP A 29 10.15 2.17 2.95
N LEU A 30 9.41 1.90 1.86
CA LEU A 30 9.35 2.80 0.72
C LEU A 30 8.64 4.11 1.05
N GLN A 31 7.62 4.08 1.90
CA GLN A 31 6.90 5.28 2.32
C GLN A 31 7.71 6.13 3.31
N GLU A 32 8.51 5.52 4.20
CA GLU A 32 9.47 6.26 5.02
C GLU A 32 10.55 6.90 4.13
N SER A 33 11.08 6.16 3.15
CA SER A 33 12.06 6.70 2.18
C SER A 33 11.48 7.84 1.34
N PHE A 34 10.23 7.72 0.90
CA PHE A 34 9.53 8.79 0.18
C PHE A 34 9.32 10.02 1.05
N SER A 35 8.92 9.84 2.31
CA SER A 35 8.75 10.93 3.28
C SER A 35 10.06 11.69 3.51
N GLU A 36 11.17 10.98 3.68
CA GLU A 36 12.49 11.59 3.81
C GLU A 36 12.93 12.34 2.55
N TRP A 37 12.66 11.77 1.36
CA TRP A 37 12.98 12.41 0.09
C TRP A 37 12.18 13.71 -0.15
N LEU A 38 10.91 13.73 0.29
CA LEU A 38 10.10 14.95 0.31
C LEU A 38 10.69 16.00 1.26
N GLY A 39 11.18 15.56 2.42
CA GLY A 39 11.76 16.44 3.43
C GLY A 39 10.73 17.47 3.92
N ALA A 40 11.07 18.76 3.86
CA ALA A 40 10.18 19.83 4.32
C ALA A 40 8.85 19.91 3.55
N ASP A 41 8.82 19.46 2.29
CA ASP A 41 7.58 19.47 1.48
C ASP A 41 6.52 18.50 2.05
N ALA A 42 6.91 17.48 2.82
CA ALA A 42 5.98 16.53 3.43
C ALA A 42 5.03 17.17 4.45
N GLN A 43 5.39 18.33 5.00
CA GLN A 43 4.59 19.07 5.97
C GLN A 43 3.84 20.26 5.35
N MET A 44 3.99 20.50 4.05
CA MET A 44 3.36 21.61 3.36
C MET A 44 1.96 21.24 2.85
N ASN A 45 1.22 22.26 2.44
CA ASN A 45 -0.07 22.08 1.80
C ASN A 45 0.08 21.26 0.51
N TRP A 46 -0.95 20.46 0.24
CA TRP A 46 -1.07 19.70 -0.98
C TRP A 46 -2.22 20.25 -1.84
N SER A 47 -2.15 20.03 -3.15
CA SER A 47 -3.27 20.24 -4.06
C SER A 47 -3.22 19.24 -5.21
N VAL A 48 -4.37 18.98 -5.82
CA VAL A 48 -4.48 18.03 -6.93
C VAL A 48 -5.18 18.71 -8.10
N ASP A 49 -4.60 18.58 -9.29
CA ASP A 49 -5.25 18.85 -10.55
C ASP A 49 -5.60 17.51 -11.22
N LEU A 50 -6.89 17.16 -11.19
CA LEU A 50 -7.41 15.93 -11.76
C LEU A 50 -7.44 15.94 -13.30
N LEU A 51 -7.44 17.12 -13.93
CA LEU A 51 -7.43 17.25 -15.38
C LEU A 51 -6.02 17.11 -15.97
N THR A 52 -4.97 17.22 -15.16
CA THR A 52 -3.59 16.99 -15.60
C THR A 52 -2.90 15.84 -14.87
N GLY A 53 -3.59 15.22 -13.91
CA GLY A 53 -3.06 14.14 -13.08
C GLY A 53 -1.86 14.60 -12.23
N LYS A 54 -1.87 15.85 -11.76
CA LYS A 54 -0.76 16.43 -11.00
C LYS A 54 -1.10 16.61 -9.54
N LEU A 55 -0.28 16.01 -8.68
CA LEU A 55 -0.23 16.25 -7.25
C LEU A 55 0.86 17.29 -6.96
N THR A 56 0.51 18.36 -6.29
CA THR A 56 1.48 19.34 -5.76
C THR A 56 1.66 19.09 -4.27
N LEU A 57 2.90 18.89 -3.83
CA LEU A 57 3.32 18.74 -2.43
C LEU A 57 4.36 19.80 -2.12
N GLY A 58 3.98 20.86 -1.42
CA GLY A 58 4.85 22.00 -1.20
C GLY A 58 5.37 22.58 -2.52
N THR A 59 6.68 22.50 -2.75
CA THR A 59 7.34 23.00 -3.96
C THR A 59 7.40 21.99 -5.11
N ARG A 60 6.99 20.74 -4.88
CA ARG A 60 7.11 19.64 -5.86
C ARG A 60 5.78 19.42 -6.57
N GLN A 61 5.87 19.15 -7.86
CA GLN A 61 4.73 18.70 -8.67
C GLN A 61 5.04 17.34 -9.30
N LEU A 62 4.20 16.36 -8.98
CA LEU A 62 4.35 14.94 -9.30
C LEU A 62 3.14 14.44 -10.07
N SER A 63 3.37 13.57 -11.04
CA SER A 63 2.35 12.83 -11.78
C SER A 63 1.77 11.73 -10.89
N MET A 64 0.45 11.66 -10.83
CA MET A 64 -0.28 10.71 -10.00
C MET A 64 -1.34 9.95 -10.80
N GLN A 65 -1.80 8.83 -10.25
CA GLN A 65 -3.02 8.16 -10.66
C GLN A 65 -3.96 8.06 -9.46
N LEU A 66 -5.18 8.55 -9.60
CA LEU A 66 -6.20 8.50 -8.57
C LEU A 66 -6.76 7.08 -8.48
N TRP A 67 -6.81 6.54 -7.27
CA TRP A 67 -7.43 5.25 -6.99
C TRP A 67 -8.90 5.42 -6.63
N GLY A 68 -9.17 6.28 -5.67
CA GLY A 68 -10.50 6.46 -5.09
C GLY A 68 -10.45 7.32 -3.84
N SER A 69 -11.54 7.31 -3.10
CA SER A 69 -11.68 8.09 -1.88
C SER A 69 -12.51 7.36 -0.83
N HIS A 70 -12.14 7.58 0.43
CA HIS A 70 -12.93 7.21 1.59
C HIS A 70 -13.73 8.41 2.09
N ALA A 71 -15.04 8.25 2.22
CA ALA A 71 -15.94 9.27 2.76
C ALA A 71 -16.18 9.02 4.27
N TYR A 72 -15.81 9.98 5.12
CA TYR A 72 -15.84 9.81 6.57
C TYR A 72 -17.23 9.62 7.15
N GLU A 73 -18.22 10.37 6.65
CA GLU A 73 -19.58 10.34 7.20
C GLU A 73 -20.26 8.99 6.98
N SER A 74 -20.09 8.42 5.79
CA SER A 74 -20.73 7.16 5.40
C SER A 74 -19.86 5.92 5.64
N ASP A 75 -18.59 6.11 6.00
CA ASP A 75 -17.58 5.06 6.06
C ASP A 75 -17.50 4.18 4.79
N THR A 76 -17.59 4.81 3.62
CA THR A 76 -17.56 4.11 2.33
C THR A 76 -16.34 4.46 1.52
N TRP A 77 -15.80 3.46 0.83
CA TRP A 77 -14.87 3.65 -0.27
C TRP A 77 -15.63 3.82 -1.58
N LEU A 78 -15.16 4.73 -2.43
CA LEU A 78 -15.60 4.89 -3.81
C LEU A 78 -14.38 4.89 -4.73
N TRP A 79 -14.32 3.93 -5.66
CA TRP A 79 -13.29 3.89 -6.68
C TRP A 79 -13.44 5.02 -7.69
N ALA A 80 -12.31 5.50 -8.19
CA ALA A 80 -12.27 6.54 -9.23
C ALA A 80 -12.94 6.06 -10.53
N TRP A 81 -12.79 4.78 -10.90
CA TRP A 81 -13.44 4.20 -12.08
C TRP A 81 -14.97 4.10 -11.95
N ALA A 82 -15.50 4.14 -10.72
CA ALA A 82 -16.93 4.06 -10.42
C ALA A 82 -17.55 5.43 -10.10
N ASN A 83 -16.73 6.47 -9.99
CA ASN A 83 -17.20 7.80 -9.63
C ASN A 83 -17.77 8.50 -10.87
N GLU A 84 -19.07 8.81 -10.85
CA GLU A 84 -19.78 9.47 -11.96
C GLU A 84 -19.15 10.82 -12.34
N SER A 85 -18.49 11.49 -11.39
CA SER A 85 -17.79 12.75 -11.63
C SER A 85 -16.54 12.61 -12.50
N TYR A 86 -16.02 11.38 -12.68
CA TYR A 86 -14.79 11.06 -13.43
C TYR A 86 -15.07 10.22 -14.68
N THR A 87 -16.28 10.30 -15.24
CA THR A 87 -16.72 9.48 -16.39
C THR A 87 -16.30 10.04 -17.75
N GLY A 88 -15.90 11.33 -17.82
CA GLY A 88 -15.41 11.96 -19.04
C GLY A 88 -14.01 11.49 -19.45
N ALA A 89 -13.74 11.50 -20.76
CA ALA A 89 -12.43 11.09 -21.32
C ALA A 89 -11.27 11.96 -20.81
N GLU A 90 -11.54 13.18 -20.38
CA GLU A 90 -10.57 14.08 -19.75
C GLU A 90 -9.95 13.50 -18.46
N PHE A 91 -10.62 12.56 -17.79
CA PHE A 91 -10.15 11.88 -16.58
C PHE A 91 -9.47 10.53 -16.84
N ASP A 92 -9.40 10.07 -18.09
CA ASP A 92 -8.75 8.79 -18.42
C ASP A 92 -7.27 8.78 -18.02
N GLN A 93 -6.60 9.92 -18.18
CA GLN A 93 -5.19 10.09 -17.83
C GLN A 93 -4.90 9.97 -16.33
N VAL A 94 -5.90 10.09 -15.45
CA VAL A 94 -5.71 10.04 -13.98
C VAL A 94 -6.37 8.81 -13.34
N THR A 95 -7.29 8.15 -14.03
CA THR A 95 -8.03 6.98 -13.52
C THR A 95 -7.50 5.64 -14.03
N GLY A 96 -6.46 5.66 -14.86
CA GLY A 96 -5.90 4.46 -15.51
C GLY A 96 -5.49 3.37 -14.51
N ALA A 97 -4.83 3.73 -13.40
CA ALA A 97 -4.43 2.77 -12.38
C ALA A 97 -5.65 2.08 -11.72
N ALA A 98 -6.70 2.85 -11.40
CA ALA A 98 -7.92 2.29 -10.80
C ALA A 98 -8.63 1.33 -11.76
N LYS A 99 -8.70 1.68 -13.05
CA LYS A 99 -9.27 0.80 -14.09
C LYS A 99 -8.44 -0.46 -14.26
N TRP A 100 -7.11 -0.35 -14.28
CA TRP A 100 -6.22 -1.51 -14.35
C TRP A 100 -6.35 -2.44 -13.14
N LEU A 101 -6.48 -1.89 -11.92
CA LEU A 101 -6.73 -2.69 -10.72
C LEU A 101 -8.03 -3.50 -10.83
N ARG A 102 -9.09 -2.91 -11.39
CA ARG A 102 -10.37 -3.61 -11.63
C ARG A 102 -10.24 -4.69 -12.70
N ASP A 103 -9.59 -4.37 -13.82
CA ASP A 103 -9.68 -5.17 -15.06
C ASP A 103 -8.56 -6.20 -15.22
N ALA A 104 -7.41 -5.98 -14.58
CA ALA A 104 -6.17 -6.64 -14.97
C ALA A 104 -5.20 -6.95 -13.83
N SER A 105 -5.45 -6.52 -12.58
CA SER A 105 -4.52 -6.88 -11.51
C SER A 105 -4.54 -8.39 -11.25
N PRO A 106 -3.38 -8.98 -10.88
CA PRO A 106 -3.32 -10.38 -10.50
C PRO A 106 -4.33 -10.70 -9.40
N ASP A 107 -5.05 -11.80 -9.56
CA ASP A 107 -6.04 -12.28 -8.59
C ASP A 107 -7.19 -11.29 -8.29
N HIS A 108 -7.48 -10.31 -9.18
CA HIS A 108 -8.56 -9.34 -8.96
C HIS A 108 -9.94 -9.98 -8.78
N GLU A 109 -10.15 -11.18 -9.33
CA GLU A 109 -11.37 -11.97 -9.14
C GLU A 109 -11.54 -12.47 -7.69
N ARG A 110 -10.46 -12.56 -6.91
CA ARG A 110 -10.47 -12.98 -5.51
C ARG A 110 -10.66 -11.82 -4.52
N ALA A 111 -10.37 -10.59 -4.96
CA ALA A 111 -10.56 -9.37 -4.17
C ALA A 111 -11.79 -8.62 -4.69
N TRP A 112 -12.97 -8.98 -4.17
CA TRP A 112 -14.25 -8.40 -4.58
C TRP A 112 -14.28 -6.86 -4.43
N GLU A 113 -13.46 -6.31 -3.53
CA GLU A 113 -13.30 -4.88 -3.32
C GLU A 113 -12.78 -4.16 -4.56
N LEU A 114 -11.97 -4.82 -5.40
CA LEU A 114 -11.44 -4.22 -6.63
C LEU A 114 -12.50 -4.09 -7.73
N THR A 115 -13.48 -4.99 -7.72
CA THR A 115 -14.55 -5.07 -8.75
C THR A 115 -15.85 -4.42 -8.30
N THR A 116 -15.94 -4.03 -7.03
CA THR A 116 -17.10 -3.35 -6.46
C THR A 116 -16.84 -1.85 -6.35
N GLY A 117 -17.56 -1.05 -7.13
CA GLY A 117 -17.28 0.38 -7.30
C GLY A 117 -17.38 1.20 -6.02
N LYS A 118 -18.34 0.86 -5.14
CA LYS A 118 -18.55 1.50 -3.84
C LYS A 118 -18.88 0.43 -2.80
N PHE A 119 -18.24 0.49 -1.64
CA PHE A 119 -18.48 -0.45 -0.55
C PHE A 119 -18.21 0.17 0.81
N SER A 120 -18.78 -0.43 1.86
CA SER A 120 -18.49 -0.08 3.25
C SER A 120 -17.10 -0.59 3.63
N MET A 121 -16.28 0.23 4.28
CA MET A 121 -14.94 -0.18 4.71
C MET A 121 -15.00 -1.12 5.92
N GLY A 122 -15.97 -0.92 6.80
CA GLY A 122 -16.05 -1.71 8.03
C GLY A 122 -14.87 -1.49 8.96
N LYS A 123 -14.93 -2.09 10.16
CA LYS A 123 -13.91 -1.88 11.20
C LYS A 123 -12.55 -2.49 10.84
N GLU A 124 -12.55 -3.61 10.13
CA GLU A 124 -11.34 -4.38 9.78
C GLU A 124 -10.44 -3.62 8.81
N MET A 125 -11.01 -2.81 7.93
CA MET A 125 -10.26 -1.95 7.01
C MET A 125 -9.85 -0.61 7.65
N ALA A 126 -10.28 -0.30 8.87
CA ALA A 126 -10.09 1.01 9.52
C ALA A 126 -9.09 1.02 10.71
N GLU A 127 -8.44 -0.11 10.99
CA GLU A 127 -7.51 -0.22 12.12
C GLU A 127 -6.27 0.68 11.96
N GLY A 128 -5.80 1.30 13.04
CA GLY A 128 -4.59 2.14 13.04
C GLY A 128 -4.76 3.61 12.58
N GLY A 129 -6.00 4.09 12.39
CA GLY A 129 -6.28 5.51 12.16
C GLY A 129 -6.18 5.98 10.70
N VAL A 130 -5.85 5.08 9.77
CA VAL A 130 -5.95 5.30 8.32
C VAL A 130 -6.92 4.28 7.75
N ALA A 131 -8.13 4.73 7.41
CA ALA A 131 -9.09 3.89 6.69
C ALA A 131 -8.50 3.39 5.38
N GLY A 132 -8.59 2.07 5.16
CA GLY A 132 -8.15 1.38 3.96
C GLY A 132 -6.68 1.01 3.91
N TRP A 133 -5.98 0.86 5.04
CA TRP A 133 -4.58 0.42 5.02
C TRP A 133 -4.36 -0.89 4.22
N PRO A 134 -5.20 -1.94 4.30
CA PRO A 134 -4.93 -3.16 3.56
C PRO A 134 -5.17 -2.95 2.06
N LEU A 135 -6.20 -2.17 1.71
CA LEU A 135 -6.45 -1.77 0.34
C LEU A 135 -5.30 -0.96 -0.23
N GLN A 136 -4.78 0.00 0.54
CA GLN A 136 -3.65 0.84 0.13
C GLN A 136 -2.39 0.00 -0.13
N PHE A 137 -2.09 -0.94 0.76
CA PHE A 137 -0.90 -1.78 0.65
C PHE A 137 -1.02 -2.78 -0.50
N ALA A 138 -2.22 -3.33 -0.69
CA ALA A 138 -2.52 -4.20 -1.82
C ALA A 138 -2.39 -3.45 -3.16
N CYS A 139 -2.99 -2.26 -3.28
CA CYS A 139 -2.87 -1.40 -4.45
C CYS A 139 -1.40 -1.03 -4.73
N PHE A 140 -0.64 -0.69 -3.70
CA PHE A 140 0.80 -0.45 -3.84
C PHE A 140 1.52 -1.66 -4.43
N ALA A 141 1.26 -2.86 -3.88
CA ALA A 141 1.92 -4.07 -4.31
C ALA A 141 1.59 -4.46 -5.77
N TRP A 142 0.32 -4.30 -6.18
CA TRP A 142 -0.10 -4.60 -7.56
C TRP A 142 0.39 -3.57 -8.57
N LEU A 143 0.31 -2.28 -8.25
CA LEU A 143 0.69 -1.21 -9.19
C LEU A 143 2.19 -0.95 -9.25
N ARG A 144 2.94 -1.35 -8.20
CA ARG A 144 4.36 -1.03 -8.00
C ARG A 144 4.70 0.44 -8.29
N PRO A 145 4.03 1.40 -7.63
CA PRO A 145 4.36 2.81 -7.79
C PRO A 145 5.68 3.15 -7.10
N LYS A 146 6.23 4.34 -7.38
CA LYS A 146 7.38 4.88 -6.66
C LYS A 146 7.01 5.23 -5.21
N ALA A 147 5.78 5.70 -5.02
CA ALA A 147 5.21 6.06 -3.72
C ALA A 147 3.68 6.09 -3.80
N VAL A 148 3.02 6.18 -2.65
CA VAL A 148 1.59 6.48 -2.56
C VAL A 148 1.36 7.70 -1.68
N TYR A 149 0.32 8.46 -2.01
CA TYR A 149 -0.07 9.62 -1.24
C TYR A 149 -1.57 9.60 -0.97
N SER A 150 -1.95 10.05 0.21
CA SER A 150 -3.34 10.29 0.56
C SER A 150 -3.48 11.66 1.23
N GLY A 151 -4.54 12.37 0.87
CA GLY A 151 -4.80 13.72 1.38
C GLY A 151 -6.23 13.87 1.89
N ASP A 152 -6.35 14.51 3.04
CA ASP A 152 -7.62 14.81 3.70
C ASP A 152 -8.25 16.07 3.10
N TYR A 153 -9.42 15.94 2.48
CA TYR A 153 -10.17 17.04 1.86
C TYR A 153 -11.37 17.52 2.71
N GLY A 154 -11.37 17.19 4.00
CA GLY A 154 -12.36 17.65 4.98
C GLY A 154 -13.51 16.66 5.20
N SER A 155 -14.19 16.24 4.13
CA SER A 155 -15.29 15.25 4.20
C SER A 155 -14.84 13.81 3.92
N GLY A 156 -13.55 13.62 3.63
CA GLY A 156 -12.97 12.33 3.34
C GLY A 156 -11.48 12.42 3.00
N ARG A 157 -10.93 11.31 2.54
CA ARG A 157 -9.53 11.18 2.12
C ARG A 157 -9.43 10.54 0.75
N PHE A 158 -8.67 11.15 -0.16
CA PHE A 158 -8.38 10.54 -1.46
C PHE A 158 -7.08 9.74 -1.38
N PHE A 159 -6.91 8.80 -2.31
CA PHE A 159 -5.72 7.96 -2.40
C PHE A 159 -5.22 7.92 -3.83
N CYS A 160 -3.91 8.01 -4.01
CA CYS A 160 -3.27 7.98 -5.32
C CYS A 160 -1.92 7.26 -5.29
N SER A 161 -1.53 6.72 -6.44
CA SER A 161 -0.17 6.26 -6.70
C SER A 161 0.64 7.34 -7.42
N ILE A 162 1.93 7.39 -7.14
CA ILE A 162 2.90 8.25 -7.79
C ILE A 162 3.84 7.38 -8.62
N HIS A 163 3.83 7.59 -9.94
CA HIS A 163 4.72 6.91 -10.89
C HIS A 163 5.72 7.89 -11.55
N ASP A 164 5.78 9.13 -11.05
CA ASP A 164 6.61 10.18 -11.62
C ASP A 164 8.11 9.86 -11.50
N GLU A 165 8.83 9.95 -12.62
CA GLU A 165 10.28 9.67 -12.69
C GLU A 165 11.14 10.61 -11.83
N LYS A 166 10.59 11.76 -11.39
CA LYS A 166 11.26 12.62 -10.42
C LYS A 166 11.43 11.95 -9.06
N VAL A 167 10.59 10.97 -8.72
CA VAL A 167 10.74 10.19 -7.49
C VAL A 167 11.75 9.07 -7.76
N PRO A 168 12.85 9.01 -7.00
CA PRO A 168 13.88 8.00 -7.21
C PRO A 168 13.36 6.59 -6.90
N ASP A 169 14.03 5.58 -7.45
CA ASP A 169 13.91 4.22 -6.94
C ASP A 169 14.65 4.12 -5.61
N PHE A 170 13.90 3.86 -4.53
CA PHE A 170 14.48 3.67 -3.21
C PHE A 170 15.03 2.25 -3.07
N ALA A 171 16.27 2.16 -2.57
CA ALA A 171 16.88 0.90 -2.15
C ALA A 171 16.29 0.45 -0.80
N PRO A 172 16.34 -0.86 -0.47
CA PRO A 172 15.94 -1.33 0.85
C PRO A 172 16.87 -0.77 1.93
N ASP A 173 16.33 -0.38 3.08
CA ASP A 173 17.12 0.13 4.21
C ASP A 173 17.35 -0.99 5.25
N ALA A 174 18.59 -1.49 5.31
CA ALA A 174 18.97 -2.54 6.26
C ALA A 174 18.79 -2.09 7.72
N VAL A 175 19.02 -0.82 8.04
CA VAL A 175 18.94 -0.29 9.40
C VAL A 175 17.48 -0.20 9.87
N ARG A 176 16.55 0.15 8.97
CA ARG A 176 15.11 0.21 9.29
C ARG A 176 14.47 -1.16 9.38
N PHE A 177 14.95 -2.13 8.60
CA PHE A 177 14.32 -3.44 8.44
C PHE A 177 13.92 -4.11 9.77
N PRO A 178 14.76 -4.21 10.83
CA PRO A 178 14.37 -4.84 12.09
C PRO A 178 13.17 -4.17 12.76
N ARG A 179 13.13 -2.84 12.75
CA ARG A 179 12.01 -2.08 13.35
C ARG A 179 10.75 -2.28 12.52
N LEU A 180 10.85 -2.20 11.20
CA LEU A 180 9.72 -2.38 10.29
C LEU A 180 9.12 -3.79 10.39
N LEU A 181 9.97 -4.82 10.44
CA LEU A 181 9.54 -6.21 10.65
C LEU A 181 8.85 -6.39 12.01
N THR A 182 9.45 -5.89 13.09
CA THR A 182 8.88 -5.98 14.44
C THR A 182 7.53 -5.27 14.54
N ASN A 183 7.43 -4.09 13.94
CA ASN A 183 6.19 -3.33 13.87
C ASN A 183 5.13 -4.12 13.09
N ALA A 184 5.45 -4.60 11.90
CA ALA A 184 4.53 -5.39 11.08
C ALA A 184 4.00 -6.61 11.85
N ILE A 185 4.88 -7.40 12.48
CA ILE A 185 4.48 -8.55 13.32
C ILE A 185 3.45 -8.17 14.40
N SER A 186 3.56 -6.95 14.95
CA SER A 186 2.69 -6.50 16.03
C SER A 186 1.37 -5.90 15.54
N THR A 187 1.31 -5.44 14.29
CA THR A 187 0.19 -4.62 13.78
C THR A 187 -0.59 -5.24 12.64
N VAL A 188 -0.03 -6.22 11.91
CA VAL A 188 -0.73 -6.86 10.79
C VAL A 188 -1.26 -8.24 11.19
N PRO A 189 -2.57 -8.50 11.01
CA PRO A 189 -3.16 -9.76 11.42
C PRO A 189 -2.73 -10.91 10.48
N MET A 190 -2.71 -12.12 11.03
CA MET A 190 -2.93 -13.38 10.30
C MET A 190 -2.00 -13.70 9.10
N VAL A 191 -0.80 -13.13 9.05
CA VAL A 191 0.23 -13.50 8.07
C VAL A 191 1.41 -14.19 8.77
N PRO A 192 1.87 -15.36 8.28
CA PRO A 192 3.10 -15.97 8.78
C PRO A 192 4.26 -14.97 8.75
N HIS A 193 5.05 -14.84 9.82
CA HIS A 193 6.09 -13.80 9.87
C HIS A 193 7.16 -14.05 8.78
N LEU A 194 7.36 -15.31 8.40
CA LEU A 194 8.22 -15.69 7.27
C LEU A 194 7.76 -15.06 5.95
N ASP A 195 6.45 -14.90 5.72
CA ASP A 195 5.92 -14.28 4.51
C ASP A 195 6.28 -12.80 4.43
N LEU A 196 6.38 -12.09 5.57
CA LEU A 196 6.86 -10.70 5.61
C LEU A 196 8.31 -10.60 5.13
N VAL A 197 9.17 -11.50 5.60
CA VAL A 197 10.60 -11.52 5.25
C VAL A 197 10.81 -11.95 3.79
N THR A 198 10.15 -13.02 3.36
CA THR A 198 10.28 -13.52 1.99
C THR A 198 9.69 -12.55 0.97
N THR A 199 8.59 -11.86 1.31
CA THR A 199 8.02 -10.82 0.45
C THR A 199 8.97 -9.63 0.33
N TYR A 200 9.56 -9.15 1.44
CA TYR A 200 10.54 -8.07 1.43
C TYR A 200 11.78 -8.43 0.59
N ALA A 201 12.36 -9.61 0.82
CA ALA A 201 13.52 -10.07 0.06
C ALA A 201 13.23 -10.17 -1.44
N ARG A 202 12.10 -10.77 -1.82
CA ARG A 202 11.68 -10.89 -3.23
C ARG A 202 11.41 -9.54 -3.88
N TRP A 203 10.83 -8.59 -3.14
CA TRP A 203 10.53 -7.26 -3.67
C TRP A 203 11.80 -6.53 -4.12
N PHE A 204 12.82 -6.57 -3.27
CA PHE A 204 14.09 -5.87 -3.50
C PHE A 204 15.17 -6.73 -4.18
N GLY A 205 14.88 -8.00 -4.48
CA GLY A 205 15.85 -8.93 -5.07
C GLY A 205 17.02 -9.27 -4.14
N LEU A 206 16.79 -9.25 -2.83
CA LEU A 206 17.80 -9.59 -1.82
C LEU A 206 18.02 -11.10 -1.76
N GLU A 207 19.26 -11.51 -1.48
CA GLU A 207 19.58 -12.91 -1.23
C GLU A 207 18.97 -13.34 0.11
N LEU A 208 18.13 -14.37 0.04
CA LEU A 208 17.50 -14.98 1.19
C LEU A 208 17.72 -16.50 1.13
N THR A 209 18.53 -17.01 2.05
CA THR A 209 18.85 -18.44 2.16
C THR A 209 18.34 -19.00 3.47
N ASN A 210 18.10 -20.31 3.53
CA ASN A 210 17.62 -20.96 4.74
C ASN A 210 18.49 -22.15 5.14
N GLN A 211 18.71 -22.30 6.44
CA GLN A 211 19.36 -23.45 7.05
C GLN A 211 18.56 -23.85 8.29
N ALA A 212 17.84 -24.97 8.18
CA ALA A 212 16.88 -25.41 9.20
C ALA A 212 15.85 -24.31 9.55
N GLN A 213 15.81 -23.85 10.81
CA GLN A 213 14.88 -22.83 11.31
C GLN A 213 15.41 -21.40 11.18
N THR A 214 16.65 -21.22 10.71
CA THR A 214 17.28 -19.90 10.57
C THR A 214 17.38 -19.53 9.10
N TRP A 215 16.89 -18.34 8.77
CA TRP A 215 17.00 -17.74 7.45
C TRP A 215 18.00 -16.59 7.50
N THR A 216 18.86 -16.51 6.48
CA THR A 216 19.85 -15.45 6.33
C THR A 216 19.42 -14.52 5.21
N LEU A 217 19.12 -13.27 5.55
CA LEU A 217 18.80 -12.19 4.62
C LEU A 217 20.03 -11.29 4.44
N ARG A 218 20.52 -11.13 3.22
CA ARG A 218 21.70 -10.30 2.93
C ARG A 218 21.32 -8.99 2.25
N PHE A 219 21.69 -7.89 2.90
CA PHE A 219 21.78 -6.55 2.32
C PHE A 219 23.24 -6.30 1.88
N PRO A 220 23.52 -5.29 1.04
CA PRO A 220 24.88 -4.96 0.63
C PRO A 220 25.84 -4.67 1.81
N GLU A 221 25.34 -4.06 2.89
CA GLU A 221 26.12 -3.59 4.04
C GLU A 221 25.90 -4.41 5.32
N MET A 222 24.85 -5.23 5.37
CA MET A 222 24.45 -5.94 6.58
C MET A 222 23.83 -7.30 6.27
N VAL A 223 24.01 -8.24 7.19
CA VAL A 223 23.42 -9.57 7.12
C VAL A 223 22.57 -9.79 8.37
N TYR A 224 21.36 -10.30 8.16
CA TYR A 224 20.43 -10.66 9.24
C TYR A 224 20.20 -12.16 9.28
N GLU A 225 20.40 -12.74 10.46
CA GLU A 225 19.96 -14.09 10.80
C GLU A 225 18.62 -14.01 11.53
N ILE A 226 17.61 -14.68 10.98
CA ILE A 226 16.22 -14.64 11.42
C ILE A 226 15.77 -16.06 11.74
N THR A 227 15.48 -16.33 13.00
CA THR A 227 15.04 -17.66 13.45
C THR A 227 13.52 -17.69 13.56
N PHE A 228 12.92 -18.77 13.06
CA PHE A 228 11.48 -19.00 13.09
C PHE A 228 11.14 -20.26 13.88
N ASP A 229 10.00 -20.27 14.55
CA ASP A 229 9.43 -21.49 15.10
C ASP A 229 8.68 -22.32 14.05
N GLU A 230 8.11 -23.45 14.47
CA GLU A 230 7.31 -24.36 13.64
C GLU A 230 6.04 -23.74 13.04
N TYR A 231 5.57 -22.62 13.60
CA TYR A 231 4.44 -21.83 13.10
C TYR A 231 4.90 -20.63 12.25
N GLN A 232 6.19 -20.62 11.85
CA GLN A 232 6.79 -19.56 11.05
C GLN A 232 6.73 -18.17 11.72
N ARG A 233 6.74 -18.14 13.06
CA ARG A 233 6.82 -16.91 13.84
C ARG A 233 8.28 -16.62 14.16
N VAL A 234 8.71 -15.38 13.97
CA VAL A 234 10.04 -14.91 14.37
C VAL A 234 10.24 -15.11 15.87
N THR A 235 11.31 -15.80 16.25
CA THR A 235 11.76 -16.00 17.64
C THR A 235 13.13 -15.39 17.91
N GLY A 236 13.88 -15.03 16.85
CA GLY A 236 15.16 -14.34 16.97
C GLY A 236 15.48 -13.54 15.71
N LEU A 237 16.14 -12.39 15.90
CA LEU A 237 16.63 -11.51 14.84
C LEU A 237 17.98 -10.94 15.29
N GLN A 238 19.05 -11.26 14.56
CA GLN A 238 20.41 -10.80 14.85
C GLN A 238 21.04 -10.22 13.59
N GLY A 239 21.61 -9.02 13.69
CA GLY A 239 22.26 -8.33 12.59
C GLY A 239 23.77 -8.22 12.81
N HIS A 240 24.54 -8.40 11.75
CA HIS A 240 25.98 -8.15 11.74
C HIS A 240 26.39 -7.51 10.41
N SER A 241 27.50 -6.76 10.41
CA SER A 241 28.08 -6.20 9.18
C SER A 241 28.41 -7.31 8.18
N ALA A 242 28.15 -7.06 6.90
CA ALA A 242 28.39 -8.00 5.81
C ALA A 242 29.88 -8.27 5.55
#